data_AF-A0A4Q7Z034-F1
#
_entry.id   AF-A0A4Q7Z034-F1
#
_cell.length_a   1.000
_cell.length_b   1.000
_cell.length_c   1.000
_cell.angle_alpha   90.00
_cell.angle_beta   90.00
_cell.angle_gamma   90.00
#
_symmetry.space_group_name_H-M   'P 1'
#
loop_
_entity.id
_entity.type
_entity.pdbx_description
1 polymer ?
#
loop_
_entity_poly.entity_id
_entity_poly.type
_entity_poly.pdbx_seq_one_letter_code
_entity_poly.pdbx_strand_id
1 'polypeptide(L)' 'MQASIKTEADGMVSWRLDPEAAQAVFASVVFASRFHEGIAPLAVMAAERLHGDTQPRVTGRRTELCQ' A
#
# COMPACT_ATOMS: atom_id res chain seq x y z
N MET A 1 -13.49 1.96 4.51
CA MET A 1 -12.74 0.71 4.28
C MET A 1 -13.68 -0.48 4.04
N GLN A 2 -13.76 -0.93 2.79
CA GLN A 2 -14.46 -2.12 2.30
C GLN A 2 -13.50 -2.97 1.47
N ALA A 3 -13.54 -4.27 1.69
CA ALA A 3 -12.80 -5.26 0.93
C ALA A 3 -13.71 -6.47 0.69
N SER A 4 -13.68 -7.01 -0.52
CA SER A 4 -14.31 -8.29 -0.83
C SER A 4 -13.32 -9.21 -1.54
N ILE A 5 -13.39 -10.49 -1.17
CA ILE A 5 -12.53 -11.55 -1.69
C ILE A 5 -13.45 -12.56 -2.36
N LYS A 6 -13.14 -12.91 -3.60
CA LYS A 6 -13.86 -13.94 -4.35
C LYS A 6 -12.87 -14.96 -4.88
N THR A 7 -13.06 -16.21 -4.47
CA THR A 7 -12.35 -17.34 -5.05
C THR A 7 -13.15 -17.84 -6.26
N GLU A 8 -12.51 -17.86 -7.41
CA GLU A 8 -13.05 -18.39 -8.64
C GLU A 8 -12.84 -19.91 -8.70
N ALA A 9 -13.60 -20.59 -9.58
CA ALA A 9 -13.59 -22.04 -9.67
C ALA A 9 -12.26 -22.66 -10.15
N ASP A 10 -11.40 -21.85 -10.77
CA ASP A 10 -10.05 -22.20 -11.21
C ASP A 10 -8.98 -22.06 -10.11
N GLY A 11 -9.40 -21.68 -8.89
CA GLY A 11 -8.50 -21.42 -7.77
C GLY A 11 -7.92 -20.00 -7.76
N MET A 12 -8.29 -19.15 -8.72
CA MET A 12 -7.90 -17.74 -8.71
C MET A 12 -8.62 -17.02 -7.57
N VAL A 13 -7.88 -16.15 -6.85
CA VAL A 13 -8.48 -15.28 -5.83
C VAL A 13 -8.45 -13.84 -6.33
N SER A 14 -9.63 -13.27 -6.52
CA SER A 14 -9.80 -11.86 -6.87
C SER A 14 -10.17 -11.03 -5.64
N TRP A 15 -9.60 -9.84 -5.56
CA TRP A 15 -9.83 -8.89 -4.46
C TRP A 15 -10.41 -7.62 -5.05
N ARG A 16 -11.53 -7.14 -4.50
CA ARG A 16 -12.03 -5.79 -4.76
C ARG A 16 -11.81 -4.96 -3.51
N LEU A 17 -10.98 -3.94 -3.64
CA LEU A 17 -10.59 -3.06 -2.56
C LEU A 17 -11.03 -1.64 -2.90
N ASP A 18 -11.62 -0.94 -1.93
CA ASP A 18 -11.70 0.52 -2.03
C ASP A 18 -10.29 1.14 -1.88
N PRO A 19 -10.10 2.43 -2.24
CA PRO A 19 -8.78 3.05 -2.20
C PRO A 19 -8.11 3.01 -0.82
N GLU A 20 -8.89 3.13 0.26
CA GLU A 20 -8.40 3.09 1.63
C GLU A 20 -7.90 1.69 2.00
N ALA A 21 -8.65 0.64 1.64
CA ALA A 21 -8.25 -0.74 1.83
C ALA A 21 -7.02 -1.11 0.97
N ALA A 22 -6.95 -0.62 -0.27
CA ALA A 22 -5.79 -0.82 -1.13
C ALA A 22 -4.53 -0.20 -0.52
N GLN A 23 -4.63 1.03 0.00
CA GLN A 23 -3.53 1.72 0.67
C GLN A 23 -3.01 0.92 1.89
N ALA A 24 -3.93 0.42 2.72
CA ALA A 24 -3.59 -0.39 3.89
C ALA A 24 -2.89 -1.71 3.51
N VAL A 25 -3.34 -2.37 2.44
CA VAL A 25 -2.70 -3.60 1.92
C VAL A 25 -1.29 -3.32 1.42
N PHE A 26 -1.10 -2.28 0.59
CA PHE A 26 0.24 -1.94 0.09
C PHE A 26 1.21 -1.56 1.22
N ALA A 27 0.77 -0.75 2.19
CA ALA A 27 1.57 -0.42 3.37
C ALA A 27 1.95 -1.67 4.19
N SER A 28 1.01 -2.61 4.35
CA SER A 28 1.24 -3.88 5.03
C SER A 28 2.27 -4.76 4.31
N VAL A 29 2.22 -4.83 2.97
CA VAL A 29 3.19 -5.57 2.16
C VAL A 29 4.59 -4.96 2.31
N VAL A 30 4.72 -3.64 2.22
CA VAL A 30 6.00 -2.93 2.44
C VAL A 30 6.53 -3.22 3.84
N PHE A 31 5.68 -3.18 4.87
CA PHE A 31 6.10 -3.50 6.23
C PHE A 31 6.55 -4.95 6.38
N ALA A 32 5.73 -5.92 5.94
CA ALA A 32 6.00 -7.35 6.08
C ALA A 32 7.24 -7.80 5.29
N SER A 33 7.55 -7.15 4.17
CA SER A 33 8.73 -7.43 3.35
C SER A 33 10.05 -7.31 4.11
N ARG A 34 10.09 -6.50 5.17
CA ARG A 34 11.26 -6.30 6.03
C ARG A 34 11.60 -7.54 6.87
N PHE A 35 10.64 -8.45 7.01
CA PHE A 35 10.73 -9.62 7.88
C PHE A 35 10.62 -10.94 7.10
N HIS A 36 10.18 -10.91 5.83
CA HIS A 36 9.90 -12.11 5.05
C HIS A 36 10.43 -12.01 3.61
N GLU A 37 11.50 -12.75 3.31
CA GLU A 37 12.19 -12.73 2.01
C GLU A 37 11.27 -13.09 0.84
N GLY A 38 10.33 -14.02 1.03
CA GLY A 38 9.36 -14.40 -0.01
C GLY A 38 8.41 -13.28 -0.44
N ILE A 39 8.27 -12.23 0.37
CA ILE A 39 7.41 -11.06 0.07
C ILE A 39 8.26 -9.86 -0.38
N ALA A 40 9.57 -9.87 -0.17
CA ALA A 40 10.49 -8.79 -0.55
C ALA A 40 10.37 -8.34 -2.02
N PRO A 41 10.21 -9.23 -3.02
CA PRO A 41 10.03 -8.80 -4.41
C PRO A 41 8.77 -7.94 -4.64
N LEU A 42 7.73 -8.11 -3.81
CA LEU A 42 6.47 -7.38 -3.93
C LEU A 42 6.55 -5.96 -3.35
N ALA A 43 7.58 -5.67 -2.54
CA ALA A 43 7.71 -4.41 -1.84
C ALA A 43 7.88 -3.20 -2.78
N VAL A 44 8.62 -3.38 -3.88
CA VAL A 44 8.85 -2.33 -4.89
C VAL A 44 7.53 -1.92 -5.53
N MET A 45 6.76 -2.90 -6.02
CA MET A 45 5.45 -2.64 -6.63
C MET A 45 4.47 -2.02 -5.63
N ALA A 46 4.44 -2.51 -4.39
CA ALA A 46 3.56 -1.97 -3.36
C ALA A 46 3.93 -0.52 -2.99
N ALA A 47 5.22 -0.20 -2.90
CA ALA A 47 5.69 1.16 -2.66
C ALA A 47 5.33 2.09 -3.82
N GLU A 48 5.55 1.68 -5.07
CA GLU A 48 5.18 2.48 -6.24
C GLU A 48 3.69 2.82 -6.26
N ARG A 49 2.82 1.85 -5.96
CA ARG A 49 1.37 2.07 -5.88
C ARG A 49 0.96 3.00 -4.73
N LEU A 50 1.64 2.91 -3.60
CA LEU A 50 1.39 3.79 -2.46
C LEU A 50 1.75 5.26 -2.76
N HIS A 51 2.83 5.48 -3.51
CA HIS A 51 3.30 6.83 -3.86
C HIS A 51 2.66 7.39 -5.14
N GLY A 52 2.24 6.54 -6.08
CA GLY A 52 1.64 6.93 -7.35
C GLY A 52 0.25 7.56 -7.25
N ASP A 53 -0.56 7.16 -6.25
CA ASP A 53 -1.86 7.77 -5.96
C ASP A 53 -1.78 8.93 -4.94
N THR A 54 -0.60 9.12 -4.33
CA THR A 54 -0.34 10.26 -3.46
C THR A 54 0.23 11.40 -4.29
N GLN A 55 -0.66 12.14 -4.99
CA GLN A 55 -0.34 13.53 -5.33
C GLN A 55 0.22 14.19 -4.07
N PRO A 56 1.38 14.89 -4.12
CA PRO A 56 1.98 15.45 -2.94
C PRO A 56 0.97 16.41 -2.32
N ARG A 57 0.37 15.98 -1.19
CA ARG A 57 -0.30 16.91 -0.29
C ARG A 57 0.79 17.87 0.14
N VAL A 58 0.74 19.05 -0.49
CA VAL A 58 1.43 20.30 -0.17
C VAL A 58 2.46 20.13 0.93
N THR A 59 3.73 20.29 0.56
CA THR A 59 4.82 20.74 1.43
C THR A 59 4.35 21.92 2.31
N GLY A 60 3.72 21.59 3.43
CA GLY A 60 3.47 22.48 4.53
C GLY A 60 4.79 22.66 5.26
N ARG A 61 5.54 23.66 4.81
CA ARG A 61 6.75 24.21 5.43
C ARG A 61 6.48 24.40 6.95
N ARG A 62 6.90 23.49 7.82
CA ARG A 62 7.20 23.81 9.23
C ARG A 62 8.71 23.92 9.38
N THR A 63 9.27 24.97 8.79
CA THR A 63 10.43 25.65 9.39
C THR A 63 9.90 26.49 10.54
N GLU A 64 9.77 25.88 11.71
CA GLU A 64 9.85 26.62 12.96
C GLU A 64 11.22 26.29 13.53
N LEU A 65 12.22 27.06 13.09
CA LEU A 65 13.46 27.23 13.84
C LEU A 65 13.06 27.93 15.14
N CYS A 66 13.12 27.22 16.27
CA CYS A 66 13.07 27.87 17.57
C CYS A 66 14.27 28.82 17.67
N GLN A 67 13.95 30.10 17.90
CA GLN A 67 14.90 31.10 18.40
C GLN A 67 15.21 30.84 19.86
#